data_AF-A0A383A898-F1
#
_entry.id   AF-A0A383A898-F1
#
_cell.length_a   1.000
_cell.length_b   1.000
_cell.length_c   1.000
_cell.angle_alpha   90.00
_cell.angle_beta   90.00
_cell.angle_gamma   90.00
#
_symmetry.space_group_name_H-M   'P 1'
#
loop_
_entity.id
_entity.type
_entity.pdbx_description
1 polymer ?
#
loop_
_entity_poly.entity_id
_entity_poly.type
_entity_poly.pdbx_seq_one_letter_code
_entity_poly.pdbx_strand_id
1 'polypeptide(L)' 'MVDLTDIRAAAGRLEPVIVRTPLISSAVLDEIAGGKILLKAENL' A
#
# COMPACT_ATOMS: atom_id res chain seq x y z
N MET A 1 21.87 -7.98 -7.65
CA MET A 1 20.82 -8.57 -6.80
C MET A 1 20.19 -7.40 -6.05
N VAL A 2 18.86 -7.30 -5.99
CA VAL A 2 18.16 -6.22 -5.27
C VAL A 2 17.84 -6.70 -3.85
N ASP A 3 18.11 -5.88 -2.84
CA ASP A 3 17.84 -6.20 -1.43
C ASP A 3 16.89 -5.19 -0.75
N LEU A 4 16.62 -5.39 0.55
CA LEU A 4 15.73 -4.52 1.32
C LEU A 4 16.26 -3.08 1.44
N THR A 5 17.58 -2.90 1.44
CA THR A 5 18.24 -1.59 1.48
C THR A 5 17.94 -0.82 0.20
N ASP A 6 17.95 -1.48 -0.94
CA ASP A 6 17.59 -0.86 -2.22
C ASP A 6 16.15 -0.33 -2.22
N ILE A 7 15.21 -1.10 -1.66
CA ILE A 7 13.79 -0.71 -1.51
C ILE A 7 13.66 0.52 -0.60
N ARG A 8 14.34 0.50 0.55
CA ARG A 8 14.33 1.64 1.50
C ARG A 8 14.96 2.89 0.88
N ALA A 9 16.05 2.73 0.13
CA ALA A 9 16.67 3.83 -0.59
C ALA A 9 15.75 4.39 -1.68
N ALA A 10 15.01 3.53 -2.39
CA ALA A 10 14.01 3.96 -3.37
C ALA A 10 12.87 4.74 -2.72
N ALA A 11 12.33 4.26 -1.59
CA ALA A 11 11.30 4.97 -0.84
C ALA A 11 11.77 6.38 -0.43
N GLY A 12 13.01 6.51 0.07
CA GLY A 12 13.59 7.81 0.42
C GLY A 12 13.73 8.75 -0.77
N ARG A 13 14.12 8.25 -1.94
CA ARG A 13 14.22 9.06 -3.18
C ARG A 13 12.85 9.54 -3.68
N LEU A 14 11.80 8.76 -3.44
CA LEU A 14 10.46 9.01 -3.96
C LEU A 14 9.59 9.85 -3.02
N GLU A 15 9.88 9.87 -1.72
CA GLU A 15 9.09 10.58 -0.69
C GLU A 15 8.59 11.98 -1.06
N PRO A 16 9.40 12.90 -1.63
CA PRO A 16 8.92 14.27 -1.92
C PRO A 16 7.96 14.38 -3.11
N VAL A 17 7.78 13.31 -3.90
CA VAL A 17 7.02 13.36 -5.18
C VAL A 17 5.91 12.31 -5.29
N ILE A 18 5.77 11.42 -4.31
CA ILE A 18 4.74 10.37 -4.32
C ILE A 18 3.49 10.75 -3.55
N VAL A 19 2.38 10.13 -3.93
CA VAL A 19 1.20 10.07 -3.08
C VAL A 19 1.36 8.91 -2.09
N ARG A 20 1.19 9.17 -0.80
CA ARG A 20 1.07 8.13 0.23
C ARG A 20 -0.34 7.56 0.19
N THR A 21 -0.58 6.69 -0.78
CA THR A 21 -1.88 6.06 -1.03
C THR A 21 -2.46 5.41 0.24
N PRO A 22 -3.76 5.55 0.50
CA PRO A 22 -4.37 5.04 1.73
C PRO A 22 -4.45 3.51 1.74
N LEU A 23 -4.59 2.96 2.95
CA LEU A 23 -5.02 1.59 3.16
C LEU A 23 -6.50 1.63 3.56
N ILE A 24 -7.37 1.27 2.64
CA ILE A 24 -8.82 1.38 2.79
C ILE A 24 -9.37 0.06 3.35
N SER A 25 -10.37 0.15 4.21
CA SER A 25 -11.15 -1.01 4.67
C SER A 25 -12.64 -0.82 4.38
N SER A 26 -13.35 -1.92 4.17
CA SER A 26 -14.79 -1.91 3.87
C SER A 26 -15.46 -3.11 4.54
N ALA A 27 -16.45 -2.85 5.40
CA ALA A 27 -17.19 -3.90 6.09
C ALA A 27 -17.93 -4.83 5.12
N VAL A 28 -18.44 -4.29 4.00
CA VAL A 28 -19.12 -5.07 2.96
C VAL A 28 -18.14 -6.05 2.30
N LEU A 29 -16.92 -5.62 2.03
CA LEU A 29 -15.90 -6.51 1.46
C LEU A 29 -15.42 -7.54 2.47
N ASP A 30 -15.30 -7.15 3.74
CA ASP A 30 -14.95 -8.08 4.81
C ASP A 30 -15.99 -9.21 4.94
N GLU A 31 -17.28 -8.87 4.85
CA GLU A 31 -18.39 -9.83 4.89
C GLU A 31 -18.37 -10.79 3.69
N ILE A 32 -18.23 -10.25 2.46
CA ILE A 32 -18.17 -11.06 1.23
C ILE A 32 -16.98 -12.03 1.26
N ALA A 33 -15.82 -11.56 1.74
CA ALA A 33 -14.61 -12.36 1.81
C ALA A 33 -14.57 -13.33 3.01
N GLY A 34 -15.47 -13.16 3.98
CA GLY A 34 -15.45 -13.91 5.24
C GLY A 34 -14.22 -13.60 6.10
N GLY A 35 -13.62 -12.42 5.95
CA GLY A 35 -12.36 -12.06 6.64
C GLY A 35 -11.92 -10.62 6.32
N LYS A 36 -10.97 -10.09 7.10
CA LYS A 36 -10.53 -8.69 6.96
C LYS A 36 -9.79 -8.45 5.64
N ILE A 37 -10.29 -7.50 4.85
CA ILE A 37 -9.69 -7.02 3.61
C ILE A 37 -9.12 -5.61 3.81
N LEU A 38 -7.88 -5.42 3.34
CA LEU A 38 -7.18 -4.14 3.34
C LEU A 38 -6.77 -3.81 1.91
N LEU A 39 -7.36 -2.75 1.35
CA LEU A 39 -7.09 -2.31 -0.02
C LEU A 39 -6.01 -1.24 -0.03
N LYS A 40 -4.86 -1.53 -0.65
CA LYS A 40 -3.81 -0.55 -0.91
C LYS A 40 -4.13 0.20 -2.21
N ALA A 41 -4.63 1.42 -2.11
CA ALA A 41 -5.26 2.13 -3.21
C ALA A 41 -4.26 2.89 -4.11
N GLU A 42 -3.46 2.15 -4.89
CA GLU A 42 -2.50 2.72 -5.87
C GLU A 42 -3.16 3.33 -7.12
N ASN A 43 -4.49 3.21 -7.25
CA ASN A 43 -5.28 3.82 -8.31
C ASN A 43 -5.63 5.30 -8.04
N LEU A 44 -5.06 5.90 -7.00
CA LEU A 44 -5.31 7.27 -6.51
C LEU A 44 -4.06 8.16 -6.67
#